data_AF-A0A6G2K9E7-F1
#
_entry.id   AF-A0A6G2K9E7-F1
#
_cell.length_a   1.000
_cell.length_b   1.000
_cell.length_c   1.000
_cell.angle_alpha   90.00
_cell.angle_beta   90.00
_cell.angle_gamma   90.00
#
_symmetry.space_group_name_H-M   'P 1'
#
loop_
_entity.id
_entity.type
_entity.pdbx_description
1 polymer ?
#
loop_
_entity_poly.entity_id
_entity_poly.type
_entity_poly.pdbx_seq_one_letter_code
_entity_poly.pdbx_strand_id
1 'polypeptide(L)'
;MTQGPGRNHRNGLTLQELLQMFPDNETAMRWFESNIWPDGRKCPTCNNPDTVPARHPKMPYYCYKCKSHFSVKKGTIMQQSKITYQQWAIATYQFMTNVKGISSMKLHRDLGITQSSAWFMVQRLRESWKELAGVDKMEGPVEIDEVYIGGIEKNKHADKKQAGSQGDANKVAVIGIKDRKTGTIRAKPKVFCFLKLGARLDTSVK
;
A
#
# COMPACT_ATOMS: atom_id res chain seq x y z
N MET A 1 29.13 -0.02 -28.15
CA MET A 1 28.78 -0.08 -26.71
C MET A 1 28.10 1.24 -26.37
N THR A 2 26.79 1.23 -26.12
CA THR A 2 26.10 2.45 -25.67
C THR A 2 26.69 2.84 -24.32
N GLN A 3 27.26 4.03 -24.21
CA GLN A 3 27.71 4.52 -22.91
C GLN A 3 26.49 4.56 -21.99
N GLY A 4 26.55 3.78 -20.91
CA GLY A 4 25.51 3.81 -19.88
C GLY A 4 25.37 5.24 -19.35
N PRO A 5 24.21 5.60 -18.81
CA PRO A 5 24.02 6.93 -18.25
C PRO A 5 25.17 7.22 -17.27
N GLY A 6 25.84 8.38 -17.39
CA GLY A 6 27.03 8.75 -16.60
C GLY A 6 26.65 9.48 -15.31
N ARG A 7 27.41 9.35 -14.20
CA ARG A 7 27.08 9.67 -12.77
C ARG A 7 26.05 10.78 -12.43
N ASN A 8 25.86 11.79 -13.26
CA ASN A 8 24.95 12.94 -13.08
C ASN A 8 23.44 12.61 -13.06
N HIS A 9 23.02 11.36 -13.36
CA HIS A 9 21.61 10.92 -13.32
C HIS A 9 21.21 10.27 -11.98
N ARG A 10 22.07 10.33 -10.95
CA ARG A 10 21.78 9.81 -9.60
C ARG A 10 21.14 10.90 -8.74
N ASN A 11 19.88 11.22 -9.02
CA ASN A 11 19.12 12.12 -8.15
C ASN A 11 18.39 11.30 -7.08
N GLY A 12 18.70 11.56 -5.80
CA GLY A 12 18.05 10.93 -4.64
C GLY A 12 18.98 10.03 -3.82
N LEU A 13 18.45 9.54 -2.70
CA LEU A 13 19.19 8.67 -1.78
C LEU A 13 19.50 7.33 -2.47
N THR A 14 20.75 6.89 -2.42
CA THR A 14 21.17 5.58 -2.92
C THR A 14 21.00 4.49 -1.86
N LEU A 15 20.91 3.23 -2.28
CA LEU A 15 20.82 2.10 -1.35
C LEU A 15 22.04 2.01 -0.42
N GLN A 16 23.24 2.36 -0.91
CA GLN A 16 24.45 2.33 -0.08
C GLN A 16 24.41 3.40 1.01
N GLU A 17 24.01 4.63 0.66
CA GLU A 17 23.83 5.71 1.64
C GLU A 17 22.75 5.35 2.68
N LEU A 18 21.66 4.72 2.26
CA LEU A 18 20.62 4.24 3.18
C LEU A 18 21.18 3.24 4.20
N LEU A 19 21.98 2.28 3.76
CA LEU A 19 22.60 1.30 4.67
C LEU A 19 23.60 1.95 5.62
N GLN A 20 24.31 2.99 5.17
CA GLN A 20 25.21 3.78 6.03
C GLN A 20 24.45 4.62 7.06
N MET A 21 23.26 5.13 6.72
CA MET A 21 22.39 5.83 7.67
C MET A 21 21.85 4.91 8.77
N PHE A 22 21.64 3.63 8.45
CA PHE A 22 21.06 2.65 9.37
C PHE A 22 22.01 1.46 9.57
N PRO A 23 23.15 1.64 10.26
CA PRO A 23 24.04 0.53 10.58
C PRO A 23 23.38 -0.41 11.60
N ASP A 24 22.72 0.18 12.61
CA ASP A 24 22.11 -0.54 13.73
C ASP A 24 20.59 -0.34 13.79
N ASN A 25 19.92 -1.31 14.40
CA ASN A 25 18.49 -1.27 14.63
C ASN A 25 18.07 -0.15 15.60
N GLU A 26 18.94 0.25 16.54
CA GLU A 26 18.69 1.37 17.45
C GLU A 26 18.70 2.72 16.71
N THR A 27 19.65 2.93 15.79
CA THR A 27 19.73 4.12 14.95
C THR A 27 18.48 4.26 14.08
N ALA A 28 18.03 3.16 13.48
CA ALA A 28 16.77 3.12 12.75
C ALA A 28 15.56 3.44 13.65
N MET A 29 15.53 2.92 14.89
CA MET A 29 14.46 3.23 15.84
C MET A 29 14.40 4.73 16.16
N ARG A 30 15.55 5.37 16.42
CA ARG A 30 15.62 6.81 16.70
C ARG A 30 15.16 7.65 15.52
N TRP A 31 15.49 7.23 14.30
CA TRP A 31 15.02 7.90 13.09
C TRP A 31 13.50 7.80 12.91
N PHE A 32 12.91 6.63 13.18
CA PHE A 32 11.44 6.52 13.19
C PHE A 32 10.81 7.35 14.32
N GLU A 33 11.45 7.40 15.48
CA GLU A 33 10.99 8.21 16.61
C GLU A 33 10.94 9.70 16.26
N SER A 34 12.00 10.24 15.63
CA SER A 34 12.02 11.64 15.21
C SER A 34 11.00 11.97 14.12
N ASN A 35 10.69 11.02 13.23
CA ASN A 35 9.70 11.23 12.18
C ASN A 35 8.26 11.14 12.68
N ILE A 36 7.98 10.25 13.65
CA ILE A 36 6.63 10.05 14.19
C ILE A 36 6.30 11.11 15.23
N TRP A 37 7.29 11.54 16.02
CA TRP A 37 7.12 12.47 17.13
C TRP A 37 8.11 13.64 17.04
N PRO A 38 7.92 14.59 16.11
CA PRO A 38 8.80 15.75 15.98
C PRO A 38 8.78 16.64 17.23
N ASP A 39 7.61 16.81 17.85
CA ASP A 39 7.41 17.65 19.04
C ASP A 39 7.56 16.90 20.37
N GLY A 40 8.19 15.72 20.33
CA GLY A 40 8.39 14.85 21.50
C GLY A 40 7.36 13.72 21.61
N ARG A 41 7.79 12.67 22.33
CA ARG A 41 7.06 11.40 22.45
C ARG A 41 5.67 11.58 23.04
N LYS A 42 4.65 11.04 22.37
CA LYS A 42 3.26 10.97 22.88
C LYS A 42 2.77 9.54 22.91
N CYS A 43 2.03 9.18 23.94
CA CYS A 43 1.46 7.84 24.05
C CYS A 43 0.42 7.60 22.94
N PRO A 44 0.54 6.56 22.10
CA PRO A 44 -0.39 6.33 20.99
C PRO A 44 -1.81 5.89 21.43
N THR A 45 -2.03 5.61 22.72
CA THR A 45 -3.36 5.19 23.24
C THR A 45 -4.12 6.35 23.87
N CYS A 46 -3.47 7.17 24.71
CA CYS A 46 -4.13 8.29 25.41
C CYS A 46 -3.61 9.67 25.00
N ASN A 47 -2.70 9.75 24.02
CA ASN A 47 -2.08 10.98 23.53
C ASN A 47 -1.38 11.83 24.60
N ASN A 48 -1.01 11.22 25.75
CA ASN A 48 -0.34 11.93 26.83
C ASN A 48 1.15 12.14 26.50
N PRO A 49 1.71 13.34 26.72
CA PRO A 49 3.14 13.60 26.53
C PRO A 49 4.00 13.00 27.65
N ASP A 50 3.46 12.82 28.86
CA ASP A 50 4.23 12.30 30.01
C ASP A 50 4.49 10.81 29.86
N THR A 51 5.63 10.51 29.24
CA THR A 51 6.09 9.15 28.95
C THR A 51 7.54 9.01 29.35
N VAL A 52 7.87 7.87 29.96
CA VAL A 52 9.21 7.58 30.47
C VAL A 52 9.83 6.39 29.77
N PRO A 53 11.17 6.36 29.63
CA PRO A 53 11.86 5.17 29.17
C PRO A 53 11.70 4.04 30.21
N ALA A 54 11.34 2.86 29.75
CA ALA A 54 11.16 1.65 30.54
C ALA A 54 12.25 0.62 30.19
N ARG A 55 12.67 -0.17 31.18
CA ARG A 55 13.63 -1.27 31.00
C ARG A 55 12.95 -2.52 30.38
N HIS A 56 12.20 -2.33 29.30
CA HIS A 56 11.54 -3.43 28.61
C HIS A 56 12.10 -3.57 27.17
N PRO A 57 12.62 -4.75 26.79
CA PRO A 57 13.46 -4.90 25.59
C PRO A 57 12.73 -4.63 24.27
N LYS A 58 11.41 -4.86 24.21
CA LYS A 58 10.60 -4.66 22.98
C LYS A 58 9.74 -3.40 23.01
N MET A 59 9.53 -2.83 24.19
CA MET A 59 8.55 -1.76 24.45
C MET A 59 9.19 -0.74 25.38
N PRO A 60 10.14 0.05 24.86
CA PRO A 60 11.04 0.87 25.66
C PRO A 60 10.35 2.07 26.30
N TYR A 61 9.05 2.30 26.09
CA TYR A 61 8.34 3.45 26.64
C TYR A 61 7.19 3.00 27.55
N TYR A 62 6.98 3.73 28.64
CA TYR A 62 5.88 3.53 29.57
C TYR A 62 5.10 4.83 29.76
N CYS A 63 3.78 4.72 29.78
CA CYS A 63 2.87 5.84 30.01
C CYS A 63 2.23 5.72 31.39
N TYR A 64 2.31 6.76 32.22
CA TYR A 64 1.72 6.78 33.56
C TYR A 64 0.19 6.85 33.55
N LYS A 65 -0.39 7.59 32.60
CA LYS A 65 -1.85 7.76 32.49
C LYS A 65 -2.54 6.46 32.08
N CYS A 66 -2.03 5.81 31.04
CA CYS A 66 -2.56 4.56 30.52
C CYS A 66 -2.03 3.31 31.23
N LYS A 67 -1.02 3.44 32.12
CA LYS A 67 -0.29 2.35 32.78
C LYS A 67 0.13 1.22 31.83
N SER A 68 0.51 1.57 30.61
CA SER A 68 0.84 0.60 29.56
C SER A 68 2.19 0.91 28.93
N HIS A 69 2.89 -0.17 28.57
CA HIS A 69 4.09 -0.08 27.77
C HIS A 69 3.72 0.16 26.30
N PHE A 70 4.62 0.80 25.57
CA PHE A 70 4.53 0.96 24.13
C PHE A 70 5.91 1.07 23.49
N SER A 71 5.92 0.94 22.16
CA SER A 71 7.09 1.16 21.32
C SER A 71 6.72 2.11 20.18
N VAL A 72 7.72 2.58 19.45
CA VAL A 72 7.56 3.38 18.23
C VAL A 72 6.64 2.68 17.21
N LYS A 73 6.57 1.34 17.24
CA LYS A 73 5.69 0.56 16.35
C LYS A 73 4.20 0.69 16.67
N LYS A 74 3.81 1.04 17.90
CA LYS A 74 2.40 1.02 18.31
C LYS A 74 1.66 2.20 17.66
N GLY A 75 0.55 1.92 16.99
CA GLY A 75 -0.20 2.92 16.21
C GLY A 75 0.38 3.21 14.82
N THR A 76 1.30 2.37 14.32
CA THR A 76 1.92 2.54 13.00
C THR A 76 1.77 1.27 12.15
N ILE A 77 2.17 1.36 10.88
CA ILE A 77 2.26 0.21 9.95
C ILE A 77 3.14 -0.94 10.47
N MET A 78 4.02 -0.65 11.44
CA MET A 78 4.93 -1.63 12.01
C MET A 78 4.33 -2.39 13.19
N GLN A 79 3.11 -2.07 13.62
CA GLN A 79 2.48 -2.63 14.82
C GLN A 79 2.40 -4.16 14.78
N GLN A 80 2.69 -4.83 15.90
CA GLN A 80 2.64 -6.30 16.03
C GLN A 80 3.58 -7.07 15.07
N SER A 81 4.55 -6.39 14.44
CA SER A 81 5.58 -7.03 13.62
C SER A 81 6.84 -7.38 14.43
N LYS A 82 7.35 -8.60 14.22
CA LYS A 82 8.64 -9.05 14.77
C LYS A 82 9.86 -8.55 13.96
N ILE A 83 9.60 -7.89 12.83
CA ILE A 83 10.60 -7.38 11.88
C ILE A 83 11.36 -6.19 12.50
N THR A 84 12.65 -6.06 12.23
CA THR A 84 13.49 -4.98 12.78
C THR A 84 13.17 -3.62 12.15
N TYR A 85 13.50 -2.52 12.82
CA TYR A 85 13.31 -1.17 12.27
C TYR A 85 14.16 -0.95 11.03
N GLN A 86 15.39 -1.48 11.02
CA GLN A 86 16.28 -1.43 9.85
C GLN A 86 15.64 -2.09 8.62
N GLN A 87 15.06 -3.28 8.77
CA GLN A 87 14.34 -3.97 7.69
C GLN A 87 13.13 -3.18 7.20
N TRP A 88 12.39 -2.51 8.10
CA TRP A 88 11.30 -1.62 7.72
C TRP A 88 11.77 -0.39 6.94
N ALA A 89 12.90 0.21 7.31
CA ALA A 89 13.48 1.34 6.59
C ALA A 89 13.89 0.93 5.16
N ILE A 90 14.60 -0.20 5.02
CA ILE A 90 15.02 -0.73 3.71
C ILE A 90 13.79 -1.10 2.86
N ALA A 91 12.79 -1.77 3.44
CA ALA A 91 11.56 -2.12 2.73
C ALA A 91 10.81 -0.89 2.22
N THR A 92 10.70 0.15 3.06
CA THR A 92 10.05 1.41 2.69
C THR A 92 10.81 2.09 1.56
N TYR A 93 12.14 2.20 1.66
CA TYR A 93 12.98 2.78 0.60
C TYR A 93 12.82 2.05 -0.73
N GLN A 94 12.93 0.73 -0.72
CA GLN A 94 12.74 -0.06 -1.93
C GLN A 94 11.34 0.21 -2.47
N PHE A 95 10.30 0.19 -1.62
CA PHE A 95 8.92 0.39 -2.06
C PHE A 95 8.71 1.73 -2.76
N MET A 96 9.29 2.81 -2.24
CA MET A 96 9.19 4.16 -2.83
C MET A 96 9.99 4.32 -4.12
N THR A 97 11.16 3.70 -4.22
CA THR A 97 12.06 3.87 -5.38
C THR A 97 11.65 3.03 -6.59
N ASN A 98 10.86 1.96 -6.41
CA ASN A 98 10.41 1.12 -7.51
C ASN A 98 9.10 1.64 -8.12
N VAL A 99 9.19 2.20 -9.32
CA VAL A 99 8.04 2.75 -10.09
C VAL A 99 6.90 1.74 -10.28
N LYS A 100 7.23 0.46 -10.45
CA LYS A 100 6.23 -0.62 -10.67
C LYS A 100 5.79 -1.32 -9.38
N GLY A 101 6.25 -0.86 -8.22
CA GLY A 101 6.10 -1.54 -6.94
C GLY A 101 6.98 -2.78 -6.81
N ILE A 102 6.90 -3.44 -5.66
CA ILE A 102 7.73 -4.58 -5.30
C ILE A 102 6.90 -5.86 -5.16
N SER A 103 7.46 -6.95 -5.68
CA SER A 103 7.01 -8.31 -5.38
C SER A 103 7.50 -8.76 -4.00
N SER A 104 6.64 -9.41 -3.22
CA SER A 104 7.02 -10.01 -1.94
C SER A 104 8.17 -11.00 -2.10
N MET A 105 8.27 -11.66 -3.26
CA MET A 105 9.35 -12.60 -3.53
C MET A 105 10.72 -11.89 -3.62
N LYS A 106 10.74 -10.69 -4.21
CA LYS A 106 11.96 -9.89 -4.29
C LYS A 106 12.34 -9.37 -2.90
N LEU A 107 11.36 -8.83 -2.16
CA LEU A 107 11.61 -8.28 -0.85
C LEU A 107 12.11 -9.33 0.16
N HIS A 108 11.62 -10.56 0.09
CA HIS A 108 12.10 -11.63 0.97
C HIS A 108 13.59 -11.92 0.75
N ARG A 109 14.04 -11.93 -0.52
CA ARG A 109 15.43 -12.19 -0.89
C ARG A 109 16.34 -11.04 -0.46
N ASP A 110 15.91 -9.81 -0.72
CA ASP A 110 16.68 -8.61 -0.42
C ASP A 110 16.87 -8.41 1.10
N LEU A 111 15.85 -8.76 1.92
CA LEU A 111 15.89 -8.58 3.38
C LEU A 111 16.29 -9.83 4.19
N GLY A 112 16.39 -11.00 3.54
CA GLY A 112 16.67 -12.27 4.23
C GLY A 112 15.56 -12.72 5.19
N ILE A 113 14.30 -12.37 4.91
CA ILE A 113 13.14 -12.73 5.75
C ILE A 113 12.28 -13.82 5.08
N THR A 114 11.38 -14.41 5.85
CA THR A 114 10.38 -15.35 5.30
C THR A 114 9.46 -14.63 4.31
N GLN A 115 9.06 -15.33 3.26
CA GLN A 115 8.18 -14.77 2.23
C GLN A 115 6.85 -14.26 2.81
N SER A 116 6.30 -14.95 3.81
CA SER A 116 5.07 -14.54 4.49
C SER A 116 5.22 -13.20 5.23
N SER A 117 6.37 -12.98 5.88
CA SER A 117 6.69 -11.69 6.54
C SER A 117 6.85 -10.58 5.50
N ALA A 118 7.54 -10.86 4.39
CA ALA A 118 7.71 -9.90 3.30
C ALA A 118 6.36 -9.53 2.67
N TRP A 119 5.47 -10.51 2.46
CA TRP A 119 4.13 -10.27 1.95
C TRP A 119 3.34 -9.37 2.91
N PHE A 120 3.38 -9.65 4.22
CA PHE A 120 2.73 -8.84 5.23
C PHE A 120 3.21 -7.38 5.23
N MET A 121 4.53 -7.15 5.12
CA MET A 121 5.10 -5.80 5.02
C MET A 121 4.58 -5.05 3.79
N VAL A 122 4.63 -5.69 2.62
CA VAL A 122 4.21 -5.08 1.36
C VAL A 122 2.73 -4.72 1.37
N GLN A 123 1.87 -5.56 1.96
CA GLN A 123 0.43 -5.26 2.04
C GLN A 123 0.18 -4.00 2.87
N ARG A 124 0.84 -3.86 4.03
CA ARG A 124 0.69 -2.67 4.87
C ARG A 124 1.24 -1.40 4.23
N LEU A 125 2.40 -1.50 3.58
CA LEU A 125 2.95 -0.37 2.81
C LEU A 125 1.97 0.09 1.71
N ARG A 126 1.36 -0.87 0.99
CA ARG A 126 0.34 -0.56 -0.02
C ARG A 126 -0.93 0.05 0.58
N GLU A 127 -1.38 -0.44 1.73
CA GLU A 127 -2.56 0.08 2.42
C GLU A 127 -2.35 1.53 2.87
N SER A 128 -1.24 1.81 3.54
CA SER A 128 -0.90 3.18 3.96
C SER A 128 -0.66 4.11 2.78
N TRP A 129 -0.10 3.60 1.67
CA TRP A 129 0.03 4.39 0.45
C TRP A 129 -1.32 4.72 -0.19
N LYS A 130 -2.32 3.83 -0.12
CA LYS A 130 -3.68 4.12 -0.62
C LYS A 130 -4.34 5.23 0.19
N GLU A 131 -4.15 5.25 1.51
CA GLU A 131 -4.66 6.31 2.37
C GLU A 131 -4.00 7.65 2.03
N LEU A 132 -2.68 7.64 1.81
CA LEU A 132 -1.89 8.85 1.54
C LEU A 132 -2.04 9.40 0.12
N ALA A 133 -2.17 8.51 -0.87
CA ALA A 133 -2.39 8.91 -2.25
C ALA A 133 -3.75 9.60 -2.44
N GLY A 134 -4.64 9.54 -1.43
CA GLY A 134 -6.05 9.73 -1.64
C GLY A 134 -6.49 8.65 -2.63
N VAL A 135 -7.26 7.66 -2.18
CA VAL A 135 -8.15 7.04 -3.16
C VAL A 135 -9.00 8.19 -3.65
N ASP A 136 -8.66 8.77 -4.81
CA ASP A 136 -9.33 9.95 -5.37
C ASP A 136 -10.82 9.69 -5.27
N LYS A 137 -11.43 10.26 -4.23
CA LYS A 137 -12.86 10.25 -4.08
C LYS A 137 -13.27 11.22 -5.16
N MET A 138 -14.02 10.72 -6.13
CA MET A 138 -14.68 11.62 -7.06
C MET A 138 -15.60 12.50 -6.21
N GLU A 139 -15.30 13.79 -6.17
CA GLU A 139 -15.97 14.75 -5.29
C GLU A 139 -17.30 15.23 -5.89
N GLY A 140 -17.44 15.12 -7.21
CA GLY A 140 -18.64 15.52 -7.92
C GLY A 140 -19.71 14.42 -8.02
N PRO A 141 -20.93 14.78 -8.47
CA PRO A 141 -21.89 13.79 -8.93
C PRO A 141 -21.24 12.95 -10.03
N VAL A 142 -21.25 11.64 -9.82
CA VAL A 142 -20.60 10.66 -10.68
C VAL A 142 -21.61 10.06 -11.63
N GLU A 143 -21.28 10.02 -12.91
CA GLU A 143 -21.99 9.26 -13.93
C GLU A 143 -21.34 7.88 -14.06
N ILE A 144 -22.16 6.83 -14.04
CA ILE A 144 -21.72 5.45 -14.19
C ILE A 144 -22.44 4.88 -15.40
N ASP A 145 -21.66 4.54 -16.43
CA ASP A 145 -22.15 3.88 -17.63
C ASP A 145 -21.44 2.54 -17.80
N GLU A 146 -22.15 1.57 -18.35
CA GLU A 146 -21.57 0.28 -18.74
C GLU A 146 -21.51 0.15 -20.25
N VAL A 147 -20.38 -0.35 -20.75
CA VAL A 147 -20.19 -0.70 -22.16
C VAL A 147 -19.73 -2.15 -22.28
N TYR A 148 -20.35 -2.89 -23.18
CA TYR A 148 -20.01 -4.28 -23.42
C TYR A 148 -19.07 -4.38 -24.63
N ILE A 149 -17.79 -4.68 -24.38
CA ILE A 149 -16.75 -4.78 -25.41
C ILE A 149 -16.59 -6.25 -25.82
N GLY A 150 -16.88 -6.55 -27.07
CA GLY A 150 -16.70 -7.88 -27.66
C GLY A 150 -17.21 -7.97 -29.10
N GLY A 151 -16.83 -9.04 -29.79
CA GLY A 151 -17.25 -9.29 -31.18
C GLY A 151 -18.73 -9.65 -31.29
N ILE A 152 -19.39 -9.17 -32.36
CA ILE A 152 -20.77 -9.51 -32.69
C ILE A 152 -20.85 -11.03 -32.96
N GLU A 153 -21.81 -11.72 -32.33
CA GLU A 153 -21.94 -13.18 -32.41
C GLU A 153 -22.05 -13.70 -33.85
N LYS A 154 -22.70 -12.93 -34.74
CA LYS A 154 -22.81 -13.23 -36.17
C LYS A 154 -21.45 -13.36 -36.87
N ASN A 155 -20.47 -12.54 -36.47
CA ASN A 155 -19.15 -12.43 -37.08
C ASN A 155 -18.08 -13.31 -36.40
N LYS A 156 -18.45 -14.11 -35.38
CA LYS A 156 -17.53 -15.07 -34.77
C LYS A 156 -17.33 -16.28 -35.68
N HIS A 157 -16.18 -16.95 -35.58
CA HIS A 157 -15.97 -18.26 -36.20
C HIS A 157 -16.91 -19.30 -35.59
N ALA A 158 -17.32 -20.31 -36.38
CA ALA A 158 -18.36 -21.27 -36.00
C ALA A 158 -18.04 -22.03 -34.70
N ASP A 159 -16.75 -22.29 -34.44
CA ASP A 159 -16.23 -22.93 -33.22
C ASP A 159 -16.29 -22.04 -31.97
N LYS A 160 -16.45 -20.73 -32.14
CA LYS A 160 -16.54 -19.72 -31.07
C LYS A 160 -17.97 -19.19 -30.87
N LYS A 161 -18.94 -19.66 -31.67
CA LYS A 161 -20.35 -19.29 -31.54
C LYS A 161 -21.01 -20.11 -30.43
N GLN A 162 -21.78 -19.45 -29.56
CA GLN A 162 -22.65 -20.14 -28.61
C GLN A 162 -24.09 -20.17 -29.14
N ALA A 163 -24.67 -21.37 -29.21
CA ALA A 163 -26.07 -21.54 -29.57
C ALA A 163 -26.97 -20.97 -28.46
N GLY A 164 -27.93 -20.12 -28.83
CA GLY A 164 -28.87 -19.50 -27.89
C GLY A 164 -28.34 -18.31 -27.09
N SER A 165 -27.10 -17.85 -27.32
CA SER A 165 -26.61 -16.62 -26.70
C SER A 165 -27.21 -15.40 -27.40
N GLN A 166 -28.05 -14.65 -26.69
CA GLN A 166 -28.63 -13.39 -27.15
C GLN A 166 -27.95 -12.21 -26.42
N GLY A 167 -27.50 -11.20 -27.16
CA GLY A 167 -26.97 -9.96 -26.57
C GLY A 167 -25.54 -10.07 -26.01
N ASP A 168 -25.38 -9.71 -24.74
CA ASP A 168 -24.09 -9.39 -24.12
C ASP A 168 -23.36 -10.57 -23.46
N ALA A 169 -23.91 -11.78 -23.58
CA ALA A 169 -23.45 -13.00 -22.91
C ALA A 169 -21.98 -13.36 -23.12
N ASN A 170 -21.33 -12.86 -24.17
CA ASN A 170 -19.91 -13.11 -24.50
C ASN A 170 -19.09 -11.83 -24.68
N LYS A 171 -19.50 -10.72 -24.05
CA LYS A 171 -18.79 -9.45 -24.08
C LYS A 171 -18.21 -9.15 -22.69
N VAL A 172 -17.05 -8.50 -22.67
CA VAL A 172 -16.49 -7.98 -21.43
C VAL A 172 -17.25 -6.71 -21.08
N ALA A 173 -18.02 -6.75 -20.01
CA ALA A 173 -18.61 -5.53 -19.45
C ALA A 173 -17.49 -4.65 -18.90
N VAL A 174 -17.42 -3.40 -19.35
CA VAL A 174 -16.52 -2.38 -18.85
C VAL A 174 -17.38 -1.30 -18.22
N ILE A 175 -17.12 -1.02 -16.95
CA ILE A 175 -17.80 0.05 -16.23
C ILE A 175 -16.94 1.29 -16.36
N GLY A 176 -17.49 2.32 -16.99
CA GLY A 176 -16.97 3.67 -17.04
C GLY A 176 -17.56 4.51 -15.92
N ILE A 177 -16.69 5.26 -15.24
CA ILE A 177 -17.04 6.15 -14.15
C ILE A 177 -16.49 7.52 -14.50
N LYS A 178 -17.35 8.53 -14.57
CA LYS A 178 -16.98 9.92 -14.89
C LYS A 178 -17.43 10.85 -13.78
N ASP A 179 -16.52 11.67 -13.29
CA ASP A 179 -16.86 12.77 -12.39
C ASP A 179 -17.18 14.03 -13.21
N ARG A 180 -18.40 14.56 -13.07
CA ARG A 180 -18.83 15.75 -13.82
C ARG A 180 -18.07 17.02 -13.44
N LYS A 181 -17.65 17.16 -12.18
CA LYS A 181 -16.98 18.39 -11.71
C LYS A 181 -15.51 18.41 -12.10
N THR A 182 -14.83 17.28 -11.96
CA THR A 182 -13.39 17.19 -12.21
C THR A 182 -13.05 16.77 -13.64
N GLY A 183 -14.01 16.21 -14.39
CA GLY A 183 -13.78 15.67 -15.73
C GLY A 183 -12.97 14.36 -15.73
N THR A 184 -12.68 13.80 -14.56
CA THR A 184 -11.88 12.58 -14.42
C THR A 184 -12.68 11.36 -14.87
N ILE A 185 -12.12 10.54 -15.75
CA ILE A 185 -12.74 9.31 -16.27
C ILE A 185 -11.94 8.10 -15.83
N ARG A 186 -12.63 7.04 -15.37
CA ARG A 186 -12.05 5.75 -14.98
C ARG A 186 -12.84 4.63 -15.64
N ALA A 187 -12.17 3.71 -16.31
CA ALA A 187 -12.81 2.52 -16.87
C ALA A 187 -12.18 1.27 -16.25
N LYS A 188 -13.01 0.34 -15.76
CA LYS A 188 -12.55 -0.96 -15.26
C LYS A 188 -13.33 -2.09 -15.94
N PRO A 189 -12.63 -3.10 -16.52
CA PRO A 189 -13.32 -4.30 -16.96
C PRO A 189 -13.87 -5.05 -15.75
N LYS A 190 -15.14 -5.45 -15.81
CA LYS A 190 -15.76 -6.36 -14.85
C LYS A 190 -15.24 -7.76 -15.12
N VAL A 191 -14.01 -8.03 -14.67
CA VAL A 191 -13.51 -9.39 -14.59
C VAL A 191 -14.29 -10.06 -13.48
N PHE A 192 -15.14 -11.04 -13.82
CA PHE A 192 -15.85 -11.85 -12.84
C PHE A 192 -14.82 -12.73 -12.10
N CYS A 193 -14.07 -12.13 -11.18
CA CYS A 193 -13.20 -12.83 -10.28
C CYS A 193 -14.07 -13.28 -9.12
N PHE A 194 -14.29 -14.59 -9.04
CA PHE A 194 -14.98 -15.28 -7.94
C PHE A 194 -14.15 -15.21 -6.65
N LEU A 195 -13.83 -14.01 -6.17
CA LEU A 195 -13.34 -13.80 -4.81
C LEU A 195 -14.55 -13.49 -3.94
N LYS A 196 -14.98 -14.51 -3.17
CA LYS A 196 -15.79 -14.35 -1.97
C LYS A 196 -15.13 -13.32 -1.06
N LEU A 197 -15.51 -12.06 -1.20
CA LEU A 197 -15.27 -11.02 -0.20
C LEU A 197 -16.63 -10.37 0.04
N GLY A 198 -17.28 -10.82 1.11
CA GLY A 198 -18.48 -10.19 1.64
C GLY A 198 -18.14 -8.79 2.11
N ALA A 199 -18.36 -7.81 1.25
CA ALA A 199 -18.43 -6.41 1.60
C ALA A 199 -19.80 -5.91 1.13
N ARG A 200 -20.73 -5.86 2.09
CA ARG A 200 -22.06 -5.27 1.94
C ARG A 200 -21.84 -3.75 1.82
N LEU A 201 -21.97 -3.21 0.62
CA LEU A 201 -22.04 -1.76 0.41
C LEU A 201 -23.46 -1.32 0.78
N ASP A 202 -23.63 -0.83 2.01
CA ASP A 202 -24.83 -0.10 2.40
C ASP A 202 -24.82 1.25 1.67
N THR A 203 -25.55 1.33 0.56
CA THR A 203 -25.92 2.59 -0.07
C THR A 203 -27.08 3.20 0.71
N SER A 204 -26.77 4.04 1.70
CA SER A 204 -27.76 4.97 2.25
C SER A 204 -27.67 6.27 1.45
N VAL A 205 -28.56 6.38 0.47
CA VAL A 205 -28.87 7.64 -0.22
C VAL A 205 -29.86 8.38 0.68
N LYS A 206 -29.50 9.57 1.13
CA LYS A 206 -30.46 10.61 1.50
C LYS A 206 -30.50 11.63 0.38
#